data_AF-A0A9E3DVP1-F1
#
_entry.id   AF-A0A9E3DVP1-F1
#
_cell.length_a   1.000
_cell.length_b   1.000
_cell.length_c   1.000
_cell.angle_alpha   90.00
_cell.angle_beta   90.00
_cell.angle_gamma   90.00
#
_symmetry.space_group_name_H-M   'P 1'
#
loop_
_entity.id
_entity.type
_entity.pdbx_description
1 polymer ?
#
loop_
_entity_poly.entity_id
_entity_poly.type
_entity_poly.pdbx_seq_one_letter_code
_entity_poly.pdbx_strand_id
1 'polypeptide(L)'
;MRFTYAEAMTDPTFYVPLAKAAEAAGYASMTVPDSIAYPFESDSTYPYTPDGSREFLEDKAFIEAFVLTAALGMVTTTLRFTTFVVKLPIRPPALVAKQAGSLAWLIDNRLVLGVGISPWREDFELMGVPFAKRGKRMDECIDIVRGLTAGGYFEFHGEFYDIPKTKMTPAPTRPVPILVGGHADAALRRAARCDGWMHGGGDPEELDRLLDRLKQFRAQECKPGPFEIHVISADGFTVDGVKRLQDKGVTDVIVGFRVPYIVGPDTEPLDSKIRHLESFAERVIAKVNG
;
A
#
# COMPACT_ATOMS: atom_id res chain seq x y z
N MET A 1 -3.60 -10.59 -15.58
CA MET A 1 -3.94 -9.68 -14.45
C MET A 1 -3.26 -10.17 -13.18
N ARG A 2 -2.88 -9.31 -12.24
CA ARG A 2 -2.45 -9.73 -10.89
C ARG A 2 -3.58 -9.54 -9.87
N PHE A 3 -3.53 -10.32 -8.80
CA PHE A 3 -4.48 -10.23 -7.70
C PHE A 3 -3.71 -10.09 -6.39
N THR A 4 -4.12 -9.12 -5.58
CA THR A 4 -3.57 -8.86 -4.26
C THR A 4 -4.61 -9.19 -3.20
N TYR A 5 -4.29 -10.11 -2.31
CA TYR A 5 -5.14 -10.45 -1.17
C TYR A 5 -5.10 -9.32 -0.13
N ALA A 6 -6.27 -8.84 0.28
CA ALA A 6 -6.40 -7.83 1.30
C ALA A 6 -7.07 -8.39 2.55
N GLU A 7 -6.31 -8.39 3.63
CA GLU A 7 -6.81 -8.59 4.99
C GLU A 7 -6.06 -7.63 5.93
N ALA A 8 -6.79 -7.07 6.88
CA ALA A 8 -6.31 -6.06 7.82
C ALA A 8 -7.12 -6.18 9.12
N MET A 9 -6.75 -5.48 10.19
CA MET A 9 -7.59 -5.33 11.40
C MET A 9 -8.25 -6.64 11.89
N THR A 10 -7.56 -7.76 11.73
CA THR A 10 -7.98 -9.12 12.10
C THR A 10 -7.11 -9.60 13.26
N ASP A 11 -7.38 -10.80 13.78
CA ASP A 11 -6.52 -11.42 14.78
C ASP A 11 -5.07 -11.48 14.26
N PRO A 12 -4.09 -10.87 14.96
CA PRO A 12 -2.70 -10.86 14.52
C PRO A 12 -2.10 -12.24 14.26
N THR A 13 -2.61 -13.28 14.92
CA THR A 13 -2.17 -14.68 14.71
C THR A 13 -2.55 -15.23 13.33
N PHE A 14 -3.49 -14.58 12.62
CA PHE A 14 -4.00 -15.06 11.33
C PHE A 14 -3.12 -14.65 10.15
N TYR A 15 -2.31 -13.59 10.26
CA TYR A 15 -1.55 -13.09 9.11
C TYR A 15 -0.60 -14.13 8.50
N VAL A 16 0.11 -14.91 9.31
CA VAL A 16 1.05 -15.94 8.81
C VAL A 16 0.32 -17.07 8.07
N PRO A 17 -0.71 -17.72 8.64
CA PRO A 17 -1.52 -18.70 7.92
C PRO A 17 -2.14 -18.13 6.64
N LEU A 18 -2.69 -16.91 6.69
CA LEU A 18 -3.31 -16.27 5.53
C LEU A 18 -2.32 -15.95 4.42
N ALA A 19 -1.11 -15.49 4.74
CA ALA A 19 -0.07 -15.25 3.73
C ALA A 19 0.33 -16.56 3.02
N LYS A 20 0.47 -17.67 3.76
CA LYS A 20 0.75 -18.99 3.17
C LYS A 20 -0.40 -19.47 2.29
N ALA A 21 -1.64 -19.30 2.73
CA ALA A 21 -2.82 -19.68 1.96
C ALA A 21 -2.94 -18.83 0.69
N ALA A 22 -2.72 -17.52 0.77
CA ALA A 22 -2.73 -16.62 -0.38
C ALA A 22 -1.63 -16.97 -1.40
N GLU A 23 -0.42 -17.29 -0.95
CA GLU A 23 0.65 -17.78 -1.83
C GLU A 23 0.25 -19.09 -2.52
N ALA A 24 -0.25 -20.08 -1.75
CA ALA A 24 -0.65 -21.38 -2.29
C ALA A 24 -1.82 -21.28 -3.29
N ALA A 25 -2.75 -20.34 -3.06
CA ALA A 25 -3.88 -20.07 -3.93
C ALA A 25 -3.51 -19.24 -5.17
N GLY A 26 -2.26 -18.79 -5.31
CA GLY A 26 -1.77 -18.10 -6.51
C GLY A 26 -2.01 -16.58 -6.53
N TYR A 27 -2.23 -15.95 -5.37
CA TYR A 27 -2.22 -14.50 -5.28
C TYR A 27 -0.81 -13.96 -5.56
N ALA A 28 -0.73 -12.85 -6.29
CA ALA A 28 0.55 -12.24 -6.63
C ALA A 28 1.13 -11.40 -5.48
N SER A 29 0.27 -10.89 -4.60
CA SER A 29 0.66 -10.09 -3.45
C SER A 29 -0.34 -10.21 -2.30
N MET A 30 0.06 -9.80 -1.10
CA MET A 30 -0.81 -9.49 0.02
C MET A 30 -0.60 -8.02 0.44
N THR A 31 -1.69 -7.31 0.74
CA THR A 31 -1.57 -5.95 1.30
C THR A 31 -1.11 -6.00 2.75
N VAL A 32 -0.37 -4.96 3.16
CA VAL A 32 0.02 -4.76 4.56
C VAL A 32 -0.46 -3.39 5.00
N PRO A 33 -1.47 -3.30 5.88
CA PRO A 33 -2.01 -2.03 6.34
C PRO A 33 -1.03 -1.31 7.28
N ASP A 34 -1.20 0.00 7.46
CA ASP A 34 -0.39 0.80 8.38
C ASP A 34 -1.26 1.68 9.29
N SER A 35 -1.08 1.55 10.60
CA SER A 35 -1.59 2.47 11.60
C SER A 35 -0.60 2.54 12.77
N ILE A 36 -0.40 3.74 13.32
CA ILE A 36 0.59 3.99 14.38
C ILE A 36 -0.07 3.94 15.74
N ALA A 37 -1.13 4.73 15.92
CA ALA A 37 -1.88 4.80 17.16
C ALA A 37 -3.32 5.23 16.88
N TYR A 38 -4.20 4.94 17.86
CA TYR A 38 -5.55 5.48 17.91
C TYR A 38 -5.57 6.60 18.96
N PRO A 39 -5.85 7.86 18.59
CA PRO A 39 -5.89 8.94 19.57
C PRO A 39 -7.18 8.88 20.41
N PHE A 40 -7.14 9.33 21.67
CA PHE A 40 -8.37 9.37 22.50
C PHE A 40 -9.33 10.46 22.00
N GLU A 41 -8.82 11.67 21.80
CA GLU A 41 -9.54 12.81 21.18
C GLU A 41 -9.01 13.04 19.77
N SER A 42 -9.88 13.44 18.83
CA SER A 42 -9.45 13.80 17.48
C SER A 42 -10.43 14.77 16.82
N ASP A 43 -9.88 15.78 16.16
CA ASP A 43 -10.62 16.73 15.33
C ASP A 43 -10.51 16.37 13.83
N SER A 44 -9.83 15.27 13.49
CA SER A 44 -9.61 14.83 12.11
C SER A 44 -10.82 14.05 11.57
N THR A 45 -11.23 14.38 10.34
CA THR A 45 -12.27 13.65 9.59
C THR A 45 -11.65 12.54 8.75
N TYR A 46 -12.13 11.31 8.88
CA TYR A 46 -11.67 10.19 8.04
C TYR A 46 -12.22 10.33 6.61
N PRO A 47 -11.38 10.26 5.56
CA PRO A 47 -11.83 10.53 4.19
C PRO A 47 -12.61 9.38 3.54
N TYR A 48 -12.70 8.20 4.17
CA TYR A 48 -13.27 7.00 3.54
C TYR A 48 -14.50 6.42 4.25
N THR A 49 -15.06 7.11 5.26
CA THR A 49 -16.36 6.79 5.86
C THR A 49 -17.35 7.91 5.58
N PRO A 50 -18.66 7.62 5.36
CA PRO A 50 -19.64 8.65 5.02
C PRO A 50 -19.83 9.72 6.08
N ASP A 51 -19.67 9.36 7.35
CA ASP A 51 -19.78 10.24 8.52
C ASP A 51 -18.43 10.86 8.94
N GLY A 52 -17.34 10.46 8.29
CA GLY A 52 -15.98 10.85 8.67
C GLY A 52 -15.51 10.25 9.99
N SER A 53 -16.27 9.33 10.58
CA SER A 53 -15.96 8.70 11.86
C SER A 53 -14.76 7.76 11.73
N ARG A 54 -14.03 7.66 12.85
CA ARG A 54 -12.89 6.75 13.05
C ARG A 54 -13.19 5.63 14.02
N GLU A 55 -14.40 5.56 14.58
CA GLU A 55 -14.79 4.59 15.62
C GLU A 55 -14.55 3.15 15.19
N PHE A 56 -14.66 2.85 13.89
CA PHE A 56 -14.34 1.51 13.38
C PHE A 56 -12.89 1.06 13.61
N LEU A 57 -11.97 1.99 13.91
CA LEU A 57 -10.56 1.71 14.20
C LEU A 57 -10.30 1.46 15.68
N GLU A 58 -11.23 1.81 16.57
CA GLU A 58 -11.04 1.61 18.01
C GLU A 58 -10.79 0.12 18.30
N ASP A 59 -9.76 -0.16 19.09
CA ASP A 59 -9.28 -1.50 19.45
C ASP A 59 -8.92 -2.45 18.29
N LYS A 60 -8.88 -1.98 17.05
CA LYS A 60 -8.41 -2.78 15.91
C LYS A 60 -6.90 -3.01 16.02
N ALA A 61 -6.49 -4.27 15.92
CA ALA A 61 -5.08 -4.61 15.95
C ALA A 61 -4.36 -4.22 14.63
N PHE A 62 -3.26 -3.48 14.77
CA PHE A 62 -2.30 -3.22 13.71
C PHE A 62 -0.91 -3.64 14.17
N ILE A 63 -0.27 -4.54 13.43
CA ILE A 63 1.17 -4.76 13.55
C ILE A 63 1.85 -3.74 12.63
N GLU A 64 2.94 -3.13 13.09
CA GLU A 64 3.74 -2.20 12.30
C GLU A 64 4.12 -2.80 10.94
N ALA A 65 3.88 -2.05 9.86
CA ALA A 65 3.87 -2.59 8.50
C ALA A 65 5.19 -3.26 8.08
N PHE A 66 6.35 -2.70 8.44
CA PHE A 66 7.64 -3.30 8.11
C PHE A 66 7.94 -4.54 8.94
N VAL A 67 7.56 -4.53 10.23
CA VAL A 67 7.66 -5.70 11.11
C VAL A 67 6.81 -6.85 10.59
N LEU A 68 5.55 -6.58 10.26
CA LEU A 68 4.65 -7.60 9.71
C LEU A 68 5.18 -8.13 8.37
N THR A 69 5.61 -7.25 7.47
CA THR A 69 6.18 -7.65 6.18
C THR A 69 7.40 -8.57 6.34
N ALA A 70 8.27 -8.32 7.32
CA ALA A 70 9.40 -9.20 7.61
C ALA A 70 8.93 -10.61 7.97
N ALA A 71 7.97 -10.71 8.91
CA ALA A 71 7.46 -11.99 9.38
C ALA A 71 6.80 -12.80 8.25
N LEU A 72 5.97 -12.15 7.43
CA LEU A 72 5.27 -12.80 6.31
C LEU A 72 6.21 -13.16 5.16
N GLY A 73 7.16 -12.28 4.86
CA GLY A 73 8.15 -12.52 3.82
C GLY A 73 9.06 -13.70 4.12
N MET A 74 9.40 -13.96 5.37
CA MET A 74 10.25 -15.10 5.74
C MET A 74 9.56 -16.47 5.70
N VAL A 75 8.22 -16.49 5.70
CA VAL A 75 7.43 -17.74 5.69
C VAL A 75 6.76 -18.02 4.33
N THR A 76 7.07 -17.20 3.33
CA THR A 76 6.59 -17.26 1.93
C THR A 76 7.77 -17.16 0.98
N THR A 77 7.59 -17.56 -0.28
CA THR A 77 8.70 -17.70 -1.25
C THR A 77 8.54 -16.85 -2.51
N THR A 78 7.31 -16.59 -2.94
CA THR A 78 6.97 -15.88 -4.19
C THR A 78 6.03 -14.69 -3.97
N LEU A 79 5.23 -14.72 -2.90
CA LEU A 79 4.23 -13.70 -2.59
C LEU A 79 4.86 -12.32 -2.38
N ARG A 80 4.38 -11.30 -3.10
CA ARG A 80 4.79 -9.90 -2.87
C ARG A 80 4.04 -9.31 -1.67
N PHE A 81 4.63 -8.31 -1.02
CA PHE A 81 3.97 -7.55 0.04
C PHE A 81 3.86 -6.09 -0.37
N THR A 82 2.61 -5.61 -0.47
CA THR A 82 2.31 -4.24 -0.87
C THR A 82 1.79 -3.47 0.33
N THR A 83 2.57 -2.53 0.86
CA THR A 83 2.06 -1.70 1.95
C THR A 83 0.92 -0.82 1.46
N PHE A 84 -0.22 -0.81 2.15
CA PHE A 84 -1.44 -0.19 1.64
C PHE A 84 -2.13 0.68 2.71
N VAL A 85 -1.58 1.85 3.04
CA VAL A 85 -0.31 2.44 2.59
C VAL A 85 0.53 2.81 3.81
N VAL A 86 1.86 2.76 3.73
CA VAL A 86 2.69 3.34 4.81
C VAL A 86 2.46 4.85 4.84
N LYS A 87 2.19 5.37 6.03
CA LYS A 87 2.13 6.82 6.30
C LYS A 87 3.55 7.37 6.25
N LEU A 88 4.01 7.76 5.06
CA LEU A 88 5.42 8.11 4.82
C LEU A 88 5.86 9.42 5.52
N PRO A 89 5.09 10.52 5.46
CA PRO A 89 5.59 11.83 5.93
C PRO A 89 5.78 11.96 7.43
N ILE A 90 5.22 11.03 8.22
CA ILE A 90 5.36 11.02 9.69
C ILE A 90 6.59 10.22 10.16
N ARG A 91 7.35 9.63 9.22
CA ARG A 91 8.49 8.76 9.50
C ARG A 91 9.79 9.43 9.02
N PRO A 92 10.91 9.28 9.73
CA PRO A 92 12.21 9.72 9.21
C PRO A 92 12.55 8.96 7.91
N PRO A 93 12.72 9.65 6.76
CA PRO A 93 12.82 8.97 5.46
C PRO A 93 14.10 8.13 5.32
N ALA A 94 15.19 8.52 5.98
CA ALA A 94 16.40 7.71 6.04
C ALA A 94 16.17 6.37 6.77
N LEU A 95 15.38 6.37 7.85
CA LEU A 95 15.02 5.13 8.55
C LEU A 95 14.11 4.26 7.67
N VAL A 96 13.12 4.86 7.01
CA VAL A 96 12.25 4.14 6.07
C VAL A 96 13.07 3.52 4.94
N ALA A 97 14.06 4.25 4.37
CA ALA A 97 14.95 3.73 3.36
C ALA A 97 15.74 2.51 3.88
N LYS A 98 16.25 2.58 5.11
CA LYS A 98 16.97 1.47 5.73
C LYS A 98 16.06 0.26 5.97
N GLN A 99 14.83 0.47 6.43
CA GLN A 99 13.82 -0.59 6.64
C GLN A 99 13.42 -1.24 5.31
N ALA A 100 13.00 -0.44 4.34
CA ALA A 100 12.58 -0.91 3.01
C ALA A 100 13.71 -1.61 2.28
N GLY A 101 14.92 -1.06 2.30
CA GLY A 101 16.10 -1.66 1.67
C GLY A 101 16.49 -2.99 2.30
N SER A 102 16.48 -3.07 3.64
CA SER A 102 16.80 -4.32 4.35
C SER A 102 15.73 -5.40 4.12
N LEU A 103 14.45 -5.03 4.15
CA LEU A 103 13.36 -5.93 3.82
C LEU A 103 13.47 -6.44 2.39
N ALA A 104 13.58 -5.54 1.42
CA ALA A 104 13.72 -5.92 0.02
C ALA A 104 14.94 -6.84 -0.17
N TRP A 105 16.05 -6.66 0.54
CA TRP A 105 17.13 -7.66 0.50
C TRP A 105 16.72 -9.01 1.11
N LEU A 106 16.12 -9.02 2.30
CA LEU A 106 15.76 -10.23 3.05
C LEU A 106 14.73 -11.11 2.33
N ILE A 107 13.76 -10.50 1.65
CA ILE A 107 12.63 -11.21 1.05
C ILE A 107 12.74 -11.32 -0.47
N ASP A 108 13.97 -11.24 -1.01
CA ASP A 108 14.27 -11.27 -2.44
C ASP A 108 13.44 -10.27 -3.27
N ASN A 109 13.45 -9.04 -2.80
CA ASN A 109 12.87 -7.85 -3.39
C ASN A 109 11.36 -7.94 -3.61
N ARG A 110 10.67 -8.79 -2.85
CA ARG A 110 9.21 -8.95 -2.90
C ARG A 110 8.42 -7.80 -2.22
N LEU A 111 9.10 -6.78 -1.72
CA LEU A 111 8.48 -5.56 -1.19
C LEU A 111 8.01 -4.62 -2.31
N VAL A 112 6.78 -4.14 -2.19
CA VAL A 112 6.23 -3.01 -2.93
C VAL A 112 5.87 -1.94 -1.92
N LEU A 113 6.57 -0.82 -1.97
CA LEU A 113 6.41 0.27 -1.00
C LEU A 113 5.28 1.18 -1.43
N GLY A 114 4.06 0.80 -1.08
CA GLY A 114 2.91 1.67 -1.21
C GLY A 114 2.86 2.74 -0.11
N VAL A 115 2.81 4.00 -0.51
CA VAL A 115 2.98 5.16 0.37
C VAL A 115 1.78 6.11 0.28
N GLY A 116 1.46 6.74 1.40
CA GLY A 116 0.43 7.77 1.46
C GLY A 116 0.66 8.77 2.57
N ILE A 117 -0.26 9.73 2.64
CA ILE A 117 -0.29 10.77 3.66
C ILE A 117 -1.28 10.33 4.73
N SER A 118 -0.90 10.40 6.00
CA SER A 118 -1.86 10.17 7.08
C SER A 118 -2.98 11.23 7.04
N PRO A 119 -4.26 10.84 7.16
CA PRO A 119 -5.36 11.79 7.33
C PRO A 119 -5.42 12.37 8.75
N TRP A 120 -4.69 11.79 9.70
CA TRP A 120 -4.73 12.15 11.13
C TRP A 120 -3.70 13.21 11.43
N ARG A 121 -4.12 14.35 11.98
CA ARG A 121 -3.18 15.34 12.51
C ARG A 121 -2.40 14.79 13.70
N GLU A 122 -3.04 13.92 14.46
CA GLU A 122 -2.54 13.29 15.68
C GLU A 122 -1.35 12.38 15.39
N ASP A 123 -1.31 11.72 14.23
CA ASP A 123 -0.13 10.96 13.80
C ASP A 123 1.09 11.88 13.61
N PHE A 124 0.87 13.09 13.10
CA PHE A 124 1.94 14.07 12.90
C PHE A 124 2.42 14.62 14.24
N GLU A 125 1.50 14.93 15.15
CA GLU A 125 1.83 15.40 16.50
C GLU A 125 2.57 14.34 17.31
N LEU A 126 2.08 13.10 17.31
CA LEU A 126 2.70 11.96 17.99
C LEU A 126 4.13 11.70 17.51
N MET A 127 4.36 11.85 16.21
CA MET A 127 5.68 11.63 15.59
C MET A 127 6.56 12.88 15.59
N GLY A 128 6.10 14.00 16.17
CA GLY A 128 6.86 15.25 16.21
C GLY A 128 7.10 15.89 14.84
N VAL A 129 6.21 15.66 13.88
CA VAL A 129 6.31 16.19 12.50
C VAL A 129 5.24 17.26 12.27
N PRO A 130 5.55 18.41 11.66
CA PRO A 130 4.53 19.41 11.36
C PRO A 130 3.47 18.91 10.37
N PHE A 131 2.18 19.06 10.68
CA PHE A 131 1.11 18.73 9.73
C PHE A 131 1.18 19.58 8.45
N ALA A 132 1.53 20.86 8.57
CA ALA A 132 1.64 21.74 7.40
C ALA A 132 2.66 21.20 6.37
N LYS A 133 2.38 21.46 5.08
CA LYS A 133 3.20 21.05 3.94
C LYS A 133 3.47 19.52 3.82
N ARG A 134 2.67 18.66 4.49
CA ARG A 134 2.85 17.20 4.44
C ARG A 134 2.96 16.58 3.04
N GLY A 135 2.28 17.14 2.04
CA GLY A 135 2.39 16.68 0.65
C GLY A 135 3.76 16.94 0.02
N LYS A 136 4.33 18.14 0.23
CA LYS A 136 5.69 18.46 -0.24
C LYS A 136 6.75 17.64 0.51
N ARG A 137 6.55 17.45 1.82
CA ARG A 137 7.43 16.58 2.63
C ARG A 137 7.41 15.14 2.11
N MET A 138 6.23 14.63 1.73
CA MET A 138 6.11 13.30 1.13
C MET A 138 6.94 13.19 -0.16
N ASP A 139 6.94 14.23 -1.00
CA ASP A 139 7.73 14.24 -2.23
C ASP A 139 9.23 14.06 -1.91
N GLU A 140 9.78 14.83 -0.97
CA GLU A 140 11.18 14.67 -0.55
C GLU A 140 11.45 13.30 0.09
N CYS A 141 10.51 12.78 0.91
CA CYS A 141 10.66 11.45 1.49
C CYS A 141 10.78 10.36 0.41
N ILE A 142 10.01 10.46 -0.68
CA ILE A 142 10.09 9.50 -1.80
C ILE A 142 11.47 9.58 -2.47
N ASP A 143 11.95 10.79 -2.75
CA ASP A 143 13.26 10.99 -3.40
C ASP A 143 14.40 10.46 -2.54
N ILE A 144 14.35 10.72 -1.23
CA ILE A 144 15.32 10.21 -0.24
C ILE A 144 15.29 8.68 -0.18
N VAL A 145 14.11 8.07 -0.10
CA VAL A 145 13.98 6.60 -0.05
C VAL A 145 14.53 5.96 -1.32
N ARG A 146 14.22 6.50 -2.50
CA ARG A 146 14.79 6.02 -3.77
C ARG A 146 16.31 6.16 -3.80
N GLY A 147 16.82 7.33 -3.45
CA GLY A 147 18.26 7.61 -3.47
C GLY A 147 19.06 6.72 -2.54
N LEU A 148 18.62 6.58 -1.29
CA LEU A 148 19.31 5.76 -0.29
C LEU A 148 19.21 4.25 -0.55
N THR A 149 18.18 3.80 -1.27
CA THR A 149 18.02 2.37 -1.66
C THR A 149 18.63 2.01 -3.00
N ALA A 150 19.07 3.00 -3.82
CA ALA A 150 19.68 2.76 -5.13
C ALA A 150 21.06 2.06 -5.07
N GLY A 151 21.68 2.06 -3.90
CA GLY A 151 23.06 1.60 -3.71
C GLY A 151 24.08 2.68 -4.04
N GLY A 152 25.23 2.64 -3.37
CA GLY A 152 26.26 3.68 -3.49
C GLY A 152 26.05 4.87 -2.54
N TYR A 153 26.82 5.92 -2.73
CA TYR A 153 26.70 7.16 -1.95
C TYR A 153 25.62 8.05 -2.53
N PHE A 154 24.79 8.62 -1.67
CA PHE A 154 23.69 9.54 -1.97
C PHE A 154 23.69 10.69 -0.97
N GLU A 155 23.32 11.88 -1.41
CA GLU A 155 23.11 13.07 -0.59
C GLU A 155 21.81 13.75 -1.03
N PHE A 156 21.19 14.52 -0.14
CA PHE A 156 19.94 15.21 -0.42
C PHE A 156 19.88 16.54 0.31
N HIS A 157 19.53 17.61 -0.40
CA HIS A 157 19.39 18.95 0.18
C HIS A 157 18.06 19.55 -0.28
N GLY A 158 17.05 19.50 0.58
CA GLY A 158 15.68 19.95 0.31
C GLY A 158 15.17 21.00 1.30
N GLU A 159 13.87 21.29 1.22
CA GLU A 159 13.17 22.19 2.14
C GLU A 159 13.01 21.57 3.54
N PHE A 160 12.79 20.25 3.63
CA PHE A 160 12.51 19.57 4.89
C PHE A 160 13.66 18.72 5.41
N TYR A 161 14.54 18.24 4.52
CA TYR A 161 15.62 17.34 4.88
C TYR A 161 16.95 17.78 4.27
N ASP A 162 18.00 17.65 5.07
CA ASP A 162 19.40 17.81 4.67
C ASP A 162 20.15 16.54 5.10
N ILE A 163 20.54 15.72 4.13
CA ILE A 163 21.19 14.43 4.33
C ILE A 163 22.62 14.52 3.77
N PRO A 164 23.65 14.39 4.62
CA PRO A 164 25.03 14.37 4.16
C PRO A 164 25.28 13.13 3.31
N LYS A 165 26.26 13.21 2.41
CA LYS A 165 26.67 12.11 1.55
C LYS A 165 26.91 10.81 2.31
N THR A 166 25.99 9.86 2.15
CA THR A 166 25.88 8.64 2.94
C THR A 166 25.57 7.45 2.03
N LYS A 167 25.98 6.23 2.43
CA LYS A 167 25.67 4.98 1.74
C LYS A 167 24.99 4.00 2.68
N MET A 168 23.94 3.33 2.21
CA MET A 168 23.28 2.23 2.94
C MET A 168 23.63 0.86 2.34
N THR A 169 23.74 -0.13 3.22
CA THR A 169 24.04 -1.54 2.90
C THR A 169 23.32 -2.47 3.89
N PRO A 170 22.84 -3.67 3.49
CA PRO A 170 22.77 -4.14 2.10
C PRO A 170 21.80 -3.27 1.28
N ALA A 171 22.11 -3.11 0.00
CA ALA A 171 21.20 -2.46 -0.95
C ALA A 171 20.38 -3.57 -1.64
N PRO A 172 19.08 -3.35 -1.91
CA PRO A 172 18.27 -4.24 -2.75
C PRO A 172 18.97 -4.60 -4.06
N THR A 173 18.78 -5.81 -4.59
CA THR A 173 19.36 -6.19 -5.90
C THR A 173 18.60 -5.57 -7.06
N ARG A 174 17.38 -5.07 -6.83
CA ARG A 174 16.58 -4.32 -7.79
C ARG A 174 15.86 -3.15 -7.09
N PRO A 175 15.51 -2.07 -7.82
CA PRO A 175 14.80 -0.94 -7.22
C PRO A 175 13.52 -1.36 -6.50
N VAL A 176 13.29 -0.82 -5.31
CA VAL A 176 12.03 -1.01 -4.57
C VAL A 176 10.94 -0.22 -5.27
N PRO A 177 9.87 -0.85 -5.79
CA PRO A 177 8.77 -0.13 -6.41
C PRO A 177 8.06 0.76 -5.39
N ILE A 178 7.80 2.01 -5.74
CA ILE A 178 7.03 2.94 -4.90
C ILE A 178 5.72 3.30 -5.61
N LEU A 179 4.62 2.95 -4.97
CA LEU A 179 3.26 3.21 -5.45
C LEU A 179 2.62 4.25 -4.53
N VAL A 180 1.84 5.18 -5.08
CA VAL A 180 1.21 6.25 -4.30
C VAL A 180 -0.28 5.99 -4.15
N GLY A 181 -0.78 6.00 -2.92
CA GLY A 181 -2.21 5.93 -2.61
C GLY A 181 -2.85 7.31 -2.52
N GLY A 182 -4.16 7.35 -2.81
CA GLY A 182 -5.02 8.53 -2.64
C GLY A 182 -5.72 8.96 -3.93
N HIS A 183 -6.82 9.69 -3.78
CA HIS A 183 -7.70 10.09 -4.89
C HIS A 183 -7.58 11.57 -5.28
N ALA A 184 -6.96 12.40 -4.43
CA ALA A 184 -6.78 13.82 -4.74
C ALA A 184 -5.85 14.01 -5.96
N ASP A 185 -6.08 15.05 -6.76
CA ASP A 185 -5.23 15.39 -7.92
C ASP A 185 -3.74 15.50 -7.56
N ALA A 186 -3.42 16.03 -6.38
CA ALA A 186 -2.05 16.10 -5.89
C ALA A 186 -1.43 14.72 -5.62
N ALA A 187 -2.23 13.72 -5.24
CA ALA A 187 -1.79 12.34 -5.09
C ALA A 187 -1.61 11.67 -6.46
N LEU A 188 -2.55 11.86 -7.40
CA LEU A 188 -2.45 11.33 -8.76
C LEU A 188 -1.23 11.90 -9.52
N ARG A 189 -0.99 13.21 -9.41
CA ARG A 189 0.22 13.85 -9.99
C ARG A 189 1.50 13.29 -9.38
N ARG A 190 1.53 13.05 -8.07
CA ARG A 190 2.66 12.40 -7.40
C ARG A 190 2.84 10.95 -7.90
N ALA A 191 1.75 10.21 -8.02
CA ALA A 191 1.75 8.85 -8.52
C ALA A 191 2.33 8.77 -9.94
N ALA A 192 1.96 9.71 -10.82
CA ALA A 192 2.46 9.79 -12.20
C ALA A 192 4.00 9.93 -12.30
N ARG A 193 4.67 10.43 -11.24
CA ARG A 193 6.14 10.52 -11.14
C ARG A 193 6.79 9.26 -10.52
N CYS A 194 5.99 8.39 -9.91
CA CYS A 194 6.43 7.19 -9.20
C CYS A 194 6.35 5.94 -10.10
N ASP A 195 6.21 4.75 -9.52
CA ASP A 195 6.11 3.48 -10.25
C ASP A 195 4.67 2.97 -10.35
N GLY A 196 3.73 3.64 -9.71
CA GLY A 196 2.32 3.27 -9.79
C GLY A 196 1.39 4.06 -8.88
N TRP A 197 0.11 3.74 -8.99
CA TRP A 197 -1.00 4.30 -8.22
C TRP A 197 -1.84 3.20 -7.59
N MET A 198 -2.38 3.50 -6.41
CA MET A 198 -3.22 2.62 -5.62
C MET A 198 -4.57 3.29 -5.30
N HIS A 199 -5.65 2.68 -5.76
CA HIS A 199 -7.02 3.11 -5.53
C HIS A 199 -7.58 2.49 -4.25
N GLY A 200 -8.00 3.33 -3.31
CA GLY A 200 -8.54 2.93 -1.99
C GLY A 200 -9.97 2.35 -2.00
N GLY A 201 -10.57 2.11 -3.17
CA GLY A 201 -11.99 1.78 -3.30
C GLY A 201 -12.86 3.03 -3.41
N GLY A 202 -14.13 2.84 -3.79
CA GLY A 202 -15.05 3.93 -4.08
C GLY A 202 -16.05 3.55 -5.16
N ASP A 203 -16.79 4.53 -5.65
CA ASP A 203 -17.77 4.37 -6.73
C ASP A 203 -17.07 4.00 -8.07
N PRO A 204 -17.63 3.07 -8.88
CA PRO A 204 -17.10 2.76 -10.21
C PRO A 204 -16.96 3.96 -11.16
N GLU A 205 -17.87 4.93 -11.13
CA GLU A 205 -17.80 6.13 -11.97
C GLU A 205 -16.62 7.02 -11.53
N GLU A 206 -16.36 7.08 -10.23
CA GLU A 206 -15.22 7.81 -9.69
C GLU A 206 -13.89 7.17 -10.10
N LEU A 207 -13.82 5.83 -10.14
CA LEU A 207 -12.62 5.13 -10.64
C LEU A 207 -12.28 5.55 -12.08
N ASP A 208 -13.27 5.63 -12.97
CA ASP A 208 -13.04 6.02 -14.36
C ASP A 208 -12.53 7.45 -14.47
N ARG A 209 -13.12 8.37 -13.69
CA ARG A 209 -12.64 9.75 -13.58
C ARG A 209 -11.19 9.82 -13.10
N LEU A 210 -10.82 9.03 -12.09
CA LEU A 210 -9.47 9.01 -11.53
C LEU A 210 -8.45 8.43 -12.51
N LEU A 211 -8.81 7.37 -13.25
CA LEU A 211 -7.95 6.78 -14.29
C LEU A 211 -7.68 7.78 -15.43
N ASP A 212 -8.69 8.53 -15.87
CA ASP A 212 -8.53 9.58 -16.88
C ASP A 212 -7.62 10.71 -16.39
N ARG A 213 -7.81 11.18 -15.15
CA ARG A 213 -6.92 12.18 -14.53
C ARG A 213 -5.48 11.67 -14.42
N LEU A 214 -5.30 10.42 -13.99
CA LEU A 214 -3.98 9.79 -13.90
C LEU A 214 -3.30 9.71 -15.27
N LYS A 215 -4.03 9.32 -16.31
CA LYS A 215 -3.54 9.30 -17.69
C LYS A 215 -3.10 10.69 -18.16
N GLN A 216 -3.86 11.74 -17.85
CA GLN A 216 -3.50 13.12 -18.16
C GLN A 216 -2.20 13.54 -17.45
N PHE A 217 -2.05 13.27 -16.16
CA PHE A 217 -0.83 13.59 -15.43
C PHE A 217 0.38 12.79 -15.93
N ARG A 218 0.21 11.50 -16.25
CA ARG A 218 1.28 10.69 -16.82
C ARG A 218 1.78 11.20 -18.17
N ALA A 219 0.87 11.71 -19.01
CA ALA A 219 1.25 12.33 -20.28
C ALA A 219 2.07 13.63 -20.09
N GLN A 220 1.89 14.33 -18.97
CA GLN A 220 2.63 15.56 -18.64
C GLN A 220 4.02 15.28 -18.06
N GLU A 221 4.16 14.23 -17.25
CA GLU A 221 5.43 13.89 -16.58
C GLU A 221 6.44 13.19 -17.50
N CYS A 222 6.01 12.73 -18.68
CA CYS A 222 6.87 12.12 -19.72
C CYS A 222 7.80 10.99 -19.20
N LYS A 223 7.39 10.24 -18.18
CA LYS A 223 8.19 9.14 -17.60
C LYS A 223 7.85 7.81 -18.30
N PRO A 224 8.72 7.29 -19.19
CA PRO A 224 8.54 5.96 -19.76
C PRO A 224 8.85 4.89 -18.71
N GLY A 225 8.20 3.74 -18.81
CA GLY A 225 8.47 2.59 -17.95
C GLY A 225 7.21 1.85 -17.49
N PRO A 226 7.37 0.68 -16.85
CA PRO A 226 6.27 -0.04 -16.25
C PRO A 226 5.60 0.82 -15.18
N PHE A 227 4.28 0.79 -15.14
CA PHE A 227 3.48 1.54 -14.18
C PHE A 227 2.36 0.65 -13.67
N GLU A 228 2.29 0.48 -12.36
CA GLU A 228 1.29 -0.37 -11.73
C GLU A 228 0.05 0.45 -11.35
N ILE A 229 -1.12 -0.05 -11.70
CA ILE A 229 -2.43 0.46 -11.27
C ILE A 229 -3.08 -0.64 -10.44
N HIS A 230 -3.22 -0.39 -9.14
CA HIS A 230 -3.83 -1.32 -8.18
C HIS A 230 -5.21 -0.82 -7.76
N VAL A 231 -6.24 -1.65 -7.88
CA VAL A 231 -7.63 -1.22 -7.68
C VAL A 231 -8.40 -2.16 -6.76
N ILE A 232 -9.03 -1.58 -5.73
CA ILE A 232 -10.20 -2.16 -5.06
C ILE A 232 -11.44 -1.78 -5.88
N SER A 233 -12.20 -2.78 -6.35
CA SER A 233 -13.45 -2.58 -7.10
C SER A 233 -14.34 -3.83 -7.01
N ALA A 234 -15.66 -3.63 -7.00
CA ALA A 234 -16.64 -4.71 -7.06
C ALA A 234 -16.52 -5.55 -8.35
N ASP A 235 -16.06 -4.94 -9.45
CA ASP A 235 -15.77 -5.65 -10.70
C ASP A 235 -14.69 -6.73 -10.52
N GLY A 236 -13.84 -6.60 -9.50
CA GLY A 236 -12.80 -7.57 -9.16
C GLY A 236 -13.31 -8.96 -8.76
N PHE A 237 -14.60 -9.11 -8.48
CA PHE A 237 -15.20 -10.36 -8.01
C PHE A 237 -15.79 -11.26 -9.09
N THR A 238 -15.66 -10.87 -10.37
CA THR A 238 -16.12 -11.68 -11.52
C THR A 238 -15.08 -11.68 -12.62
N VAL A 239 -15.03 -12.75 -13.42
CA VAL A 239 -14.09 -12.85 -14.56
C VAL A 239 -14.29 -11.70 -15.55
N ASP A 240 -15.55 -11.39 -15.89
CA ASP A 240 -15.85 -10.33 -16.86
C ASP A 240 -15.58 -8.93 -16.30
N GLY A 241 -15.83 -8.70 -15.01
CA GLY A 241 -15.47 -7.44 -14.35
C GLY A 241 -13.96 -7.24 -14.30
N VAL A 242 -13.18 -8.30 -14.01
CA VAL A 242 -11.72 -8.22 -14.06
C VAL A 242 -11.22 -7.90 -15.46
N LYS A 243 -11.84 -8.45 -16.52
CA LYS A 243 -11.52 -8.09 -17.91
C LYS A 243 -11.81 -6.62 -18.19
N ARG A 244 -12.96 -6.09 -17.76
CA ARG A 244 -13.26 -4.65 -17.87
C ARG A 244 -12.22 -3.77 -17.18
N LEU A 245 -11.76 -4.15 -15.99
CA LEU A 245 -10.69 -3.44 -15.29
C LEU A 245 -9.37 -3.52 -16.07
N GLN A 246 -9.05 -4.68 -16.64
CA GLN A 246 -7.86 -4.85 -17.47
C GLN A 246 -7.89 -3.95 -18.73
N ASP A 247 -9.04 -3.84 -19.39
CA ASP A 247 -9.23 -2.97 -20.57
C ASP A 247 -9.04 -1.49 -20.23
N LYS A 248 -9.32 -1.10 -18.98
CA LYS A 248 -9.05 0.24 -18.43
C LYS A 248 -7.58 0.45 -18.02
N GLY A 249 -6.72 -0.55 -18.18
CA GLY A 249 -5.29 -0.49 -17.85
C GLY A 249 -4.96 -0.83 -16.39
N VAL A 250 -5.93 -1.34 -15.62
CA VAL A 250 -5.65 -1.87 -14.27
C VAL A 250 -4.71 -3.07 -14.38
N THR A 251 -3.69 -3.09 -13.52
CA THR A 251 -2.66 -4.14 -13.54
C THR A 251 -2.78 -5.12 -12.38
N ASP A 252 -3.45 -4.71 -11.31
CA ASP A 252 -3.59 -5.47 -10.07
C ASP A 252 -4.96 -5.19 -9.45
N VAL A 253 -5.70 -6.24 -9.12
CA VAL A 253 -6.98 -6.15 -8.41
C VAL A 253 -6.77 -6.53 -6.96
N ILE A 254 -7.05 -5.61 -6.05
CA ILE A 254 -7.00 -5.83 -4.61
C ILE A 254 -8.36 -6.37 -4.17
N VAL A 255 -8.37 -7.54 -3.55
CA VAL A 255 -9.60 -8.22 -3.12
C VAL A 255 -9.53 -8.63 -1.65
N GLY A 256 -10.57 -8.26 -0.90
CA GLY A 256 -10.79 -8.70 0.47
C GLY A 256 -12.24 -9.16 0.63
N PHE A 257 -12.49 -10.07 1.56
CA PHE A 257 -13.78 -10.74 1.70
C PHE A 257 -14.60 -10.23 2.88
N ARG A 258 -14.14 -9.15 3.51
CA ARG A 258 -14.84 -8.47 4.61
C ARG A 258 -14.78 -6.95 4.41
N VAL A 259 -15.73 -6.27 5.05
CA VAL A 259 -15.72 -4.81 5.14
C VAL A 259 -14.93 -4.40 6.38
N PRO A 260 -13.75 -3.76 6.25
CA PRO A 260 -12.91 -3.42 7.39
C PRO A 260 -13.50 -2.32 8.29
N TYR A 261 -14.48 -1.57 7.78
CA TYR A 261 -15.12 -0.42 8.42
C TYR A 261 -16.23 -0.78 9.42
N ILE A 262 -16.40 -2.07 9.73
CA ILE A 262 -17.36 -2.51 10.75
C ILE A 262 -16.73 -2.31 12.15
N VAL A 263 -17.48 -1.60 13.01
CA VAL A 263 -17.14 -1.34 14.42
C VAL A 263 -17.10 -2.64 15.23
N GLY A 264 -16.18 -2.73 16.18
CA GLY A 264 -15.98 -3.90 17.04
C GLY A 264 -14.98 -4.91 16.47
N PRO A 265 -14.70 -6.02 17.16
CA PRO A 265 -13.69 -6.99 16.73
C PRO A 265 -14.11 -7.75 15.46
N ASP A 266 -13.11 -8.19 14.69
CA ASP A 266 -13.35 -9.19 13.64
C ASP A 266 -13.57 -10.56 14.28
N THR A 267 -14.78 -11.11 14.14
CA THR A 267 -15.16 -12.41 14.71
C THR A 267 -15.10 -13.55 13.70
N GLU A 268 -14.70 -13.29 12.45
CA GLU A 268 -14.66 -14.33 11.42
C GLU A 268 -13.52 -15.32 11.69
N PRO A 269 -13.80 -16.65 11.77
CA PRO A 269 -12.75 -17.64 12.01
C PRO A 269 -11.74 -17.73 10.87
N LEU A 270 -10.48 -18.06 11.20
CA LEU A 270 -9.40 -18.23 10.23
C LEU A 270 -9.77 -19.16 9.06
N ASP A 271 -10.38 -20.31 9.33
CA ASP A 271 -10.76 -21.28 8.28
C ASP A 271 -11.80 -20.70 7.30
N SER A 272 -12.66 -19.78 7.76
CA SER A 272 -13.61 -19.09 6.88
C SER A 272 -12.88 -18.17 5.91
N LYS A 273 -11.92 -17.39 6.43
CA LYS A 273 -11.08 -16.48 5.63
C LYS A 273 -10.27 -17.23 4.58
N ILE A 274 -9.68 -18.36 4.95
CA ILE A 274 -8.95 -19.25 4.03
C ILE A 274 -9.90 -19.80 2.95
N ARG A 275 -11.10 -20.29 3.31
CA ARG A 275 -12.07 -20.76 2.30
C ARG A 275 -12.49 -19.65 1.34
N HIS A 276 -12.66 -18.42 1.82
CA HIS A 276 -13.01 -17.28 0.95
C HIS A 276 -11.91 -17.00 -0.08
N LEU A 277 -10.64 -16.92 0.36
CA LEU A 277 -9.54 -16.62 -0.54
C LEU A 277 -9.27 -17.75 -1.55
N GLU A 278 -9.38 -19.01 -1.13
CA GLU A 278 -9.25 -20.19 -2.00
C GLU A 278 -10.38 -20.27 -3.03
N SER A 279 -11.63 -20.12 -2.57
CA SER A 279 -12.80 -20.15 -3.45
C SER A 279 -12.78 -19.01 -4.48
N PHE A 280 -12.25 -17.85 -4.13
CA PHE A 280 -12.04 -16.76 -5.10
C PHE A 280 -10.97 -17.13 -6.13
N ALA A 281 -9.85 -17.72 -5.69
CA ALA A 281 -8.77 -18.12 -6.57
C ALA A 281 -9.25 -19.13 -7.63
N GLU A 282 -10.00 -20.15 -7.23
CA GLU A 282 -10.57 -21.15 -8.14
C GLU A 282 -11.58 -20.55 -9.13
N ARG A 283 -12.47 -19.68 -8.65
CA ARG A 283 -13.57 -19.15 -9.46
C ARG A 283 -13.17 -18.00 -10.37
N VAL A 284 -12.16 -17.22 -9.99
CA VAL A 284 -11.77 -15.98 -10.68
C VAL A 284 -10.33 -16.05 -11.15
N ILE A 285 -9.34 -16.19 -10.25
CA ILE A 285 -7.91 -16.11 -10.62
C ILE A 285 -7.56 -17.16 -11.67
N ALA A 286 -7.91 -18.43 -11.43
CA ALA A 286 -7.62 -19.53 -12.33
C ALA A 286 -8.27 -19.36 -13.72
N LYS A 287 -9.43 -18.70 -13.80
CA LYS A 287 -10.13 -18.47 -15.07
C LYS A 287 -9.67 -17.21 -15.81
N VAL A 288 -9.09 -16.26 -15.10
CA VAL A 288 -8.52 -15.04 -15.70
C VAL A 288 -7.10 -15.29 -16.20
N ASN A 289 -6.33 -16.15 -15.51
CA ASN A 289 -4.91 -16.39 -15.79
C ASN A 289 -4.61 -17.76 -16.41
N GLY A 290 -5.58 -18.67 -16.48
CA GLY A 290 -5.48 -19.95 -17.20
C GLY A 290 -5.93 -19.81 -18.65
#